data_AF-A0A507EG06-F1
#
_entry.id   AF-A0A507EG06-F1
#
_cell.length_a   1.000
_cell.length_b   1.000
_cell.length_c   1.000
_cell.angle_alpha   90.00
_cell.angle_beta   90.00
_cell.angle_gamma   90.00
#
_symmetry.space_group_name_H-M   'P 1'
#
loop_
_entity.id
_entity.type
_entity.pdbx_description
1 polymer ?
#
loop_
_entity_poly.entity_id
_entity_poly.type
_entity_poly.pdbx_seq_one_letter_code
_entity_poly.pdbx_strand_id
1 'polypeptide(L)'
;MDVETAAVIKLLDRLIALVSTWSERQDRACAFFDSVANIQSQREDTLTYLPRTAKDNRMHQWMNPVTTPTIVLDFPDLVPRLLGKQTRALERSLENIQVELREFERVAASLEALRRDALYQLTGADSIPKKPSFHPASISFVEAASWIDEVSLQYRRELTAKQDMLASLNLGSETTNIQEIRDRWGLQSWINLQRETEIRDRLKLLKSMEGGPRSPL
;
A
#
# COMPACT_ATOMS: atom_id res chain seq x y z
N MET A 1 20.38 -13.71 28.25
CA MET A 1 20.17 -13.38 26.84
C MET A 1 21.46 -13.67 26.09
N ASP A 2 21.42 -14.65 25.20
CA ASP A 2 22.51 -14.91 24.27
C ASP A 2 22.60 -13.76 23.25
N VAL A 3 23.82 -13.41 22.84
CA VAL A 3 24.09 -12.27 21.94
C VAL A 3 23.39 -12.49 20.59
N GLU A 4 23.36 -13.73 20.11
CA GLU A 4 22.66 -14.11 18.88
C GLU A 4 21.15 -13.86 19.00
N THR A 5 20.54 -14.32 20.10
CA THR A 5 19.09 -14.16 20.34
C THR A 5 18.70 -12.68 20.40
N ALA A 6 19.49 -11.84 21.07
CA ALA A 6 19.26 -10.39 21.12
C ALA A 6 19.31 -9.75 19.72
N ALA A 7 20.29 -10.14 18.90
CA ALA A 7 20.46 -9.64 17.54
C ALA A 7 19.30 -10.06 16.63
N VAL A 8 18.88 -11.33 16.71
CA VAL A 8 17.74 -11.87 15.97
C VAL A 8 16.45 -11.11 16.33
N ILE A 9 16.17 -10.91 17.62
CA ILE A 9 14.99 -10.16 18.06
C ILE A 9 15.00 -8.75 17.47
N LYS A 10 16.13 -8.05 17.54
CA LYS A 10 16.26 -6.68 17.01
C LYS A 10 16.04 -6.61 15.50
N LEU A 11 16.55 -7.58 14.75
CA LEU A 11 16.36 -7.62 13.29
C LEU A 11 14.91 -7.89 12.92
N LEU A 12 14.27 -8.87 13.56
CA LEU A 12 12.88 -9.21 13.28
C LEU A 12 11.89 -8.15 13.75
N ASP A 13 12.19 -7.41 14.83
CA ASP A 13 11.40 -6.24 15.24
C ASP A 13 11.44 -5.14 14.19
N ARG A 14 12.62 -4.85 13.63
CA ARG A 14 12.75 -3.88 12.52
C ARG A 14 11.98 -4.35 11.30
N LEU A 15 12.03 -5.64 10.96
CA LEU A 15 11.27 -6.21 9.84
C LEU A 15 9.77 -5.99 10.03
N ILE A 16 9.22 -6.35 11.20
CA ILE A 16 7.80 -6.22 11.50
C ILE A 16 7.35 -4.75 11.48
N ALA A 17 8.18 -3.83 11.97
CA ALA A 17 7.88 -2.39 11.93
C ALA A 17 7.77 -1.89 10.48
N LEU A 18 8.68 -2.30 9.59
CA LEU A 18 8.66 -1.92 8.18
C LEU A 18 7.44 -2.49 7.44
N VAL A 19 7.14 -3.78 7.65
CA VAL A 19 5.96 -4.46 7.11
C VAL A 19 4.66 -3.79 7.59
N SER A 20 4.59 -3.43 8.87
CA SER A 20 3.41 -2.73 9.41
C SER A 20 3.27 -1.33 8.82
N THR A 21 4.37 -0.62 8.64
CA THR A 21 4.38 0.68 7.95
C THR A 21 3.83 0.55 6.54
N TRP A 22 4.26 -0.47 5.78
CA TRP A 22 3.72 -0.74 4.45
C TRP A 22 2.21 -0.96 4.47
N SER A 23 1.70 -1.76 5.41
CA SER A 23 0.25 -1.99 5.55
C SER A 23 -0.52 -0.69 5.78
N GLU A 24 -0.01 0.21 6.64
CA GLU A 24 -0.65 1.52 6.86
C GLU A 24 -0.65 2.40 5.60
N ARG A 25 0.37 2.28 4.75
CA ARG A 25 0.42 2.98 3.46
C ARG A 25 -0.56 2.36 2.46
N GLN A 26 -0.71 1.04 2.49
CA GLN A 26 -1.69 0.31 1.69
C GLN A 26 -3.12 0.81 1.97
N ASP A 27 -3.51 0.87 3.24
CA ASP A 27 -4.86 1.30 3.62
C ASP A 27 -5.14 2.74 3.17
N ARG A 28 -4.16 3.64 3.32
CA ARG A 28 -4.26 5.03 2.84
C ARG A 28 -4.38 5.11 1.33
N ALA A 29 -3.53 4.41 0.59
CA ALA A 29 -3.57 4.38 -0.85
C ALA A 29 -4.92 3.86 -1.37
N CYS A 30 -5.45 2.79 -0.79
CA CYS A 30 -6.77 2.26 -1.11
C CYS A 30 -7.88 3.29 -0.87
N ALA A 31 -7.84 4.02 0.26
CA ALA A 31 -8.80 5.08 0.53
C ALA A 31 -8.75 6.21 -0.51
N PHE A 32 -7.56 6.57 -1.01
CA PHE A 32 -7.44 7.54 -2.09
C PHE A 32 -8.01 7.01 -3.40
N PHE A 33 -7.76 5.75 -3.76
CA PHE A 33 -8.40 5.14 -4.93
C PHE A 33 -9.94 5.12 -4.83
N ASP A 34 -10.48 4.78 -3.66
CA ASP A 34 -11.93 4.80 -3.42
C ASP A 34 -12.49 6.23 -3.59
N SER A 35 -11.75 7.24 -3.12
CA SER A 35 -12.09 8.64 -3.37
C SER A 35 -12.06 9.00 -4.85
N VAL A 36 -11.07 8.52 -5.61
CA VAL A 36 -10.98 8.78 -7.06
C VAL A 36 -12.18 8.16 -7.77
N ALA A 37 -12.50 6.89 -7.50
CA ALA A 37 -13.64 6.20 -8.11
C ALA A 37 -14.97 6.92 -7.82
N ASN A 38 -15.18 7.37 -6.57
CA ASN A 38 -16.37 8.12 -6.19
C ASN A 38 -16.46 9.48 -6.93
N ILE A 39 -15.36 10.24 -6.99
CA ILE A 39 -15.37 11.54 -7.68
C ILE A 39 -15.57 11.36 -9.20
N GLN A 40 -15.03 10.30 -9.80
CA GLN A 40 -15.26 9.97 -11.20
C GLN A 40 -16.73 9.67 -11.46
N SER A 41 -17.37 8.82 -10.65
CA SER A 41 -18.80 8.52 -10.78
C SER A 41 -19.65 9.80 -10.67
N GLN A 42 -19.37 10.66 -9.68
CA GLN A 42 -20.06 11.95 -9.55
C GLN A 42 -19.83 12.87 -10.75
N ARG A 43 -18.63 12.83 -11.33
CA ARG A 43 -18.29 13.62 -12.51
C ARG A 43 -19.04 13.12 -13.74
N GLU A 44 -19.14 11.81 -13.94
CA GLU A 44 -19.93 11.20 -15.02
C GLU A 44 -21.40 11.63 -14.94
N ASP A 45 -21.98 11.57 -13.74
CA ASP A 45 -23.35 12.07 -13.49
C ASP A 45 -23.44 13.57 -13.82
N THR A 46 -22.46 14.37 -13.40
CA THR A 46 -22.45 15.82 -13.64
C THR A 46 -22.35 16.16 -15.12
N LEU A 47 -21.58 15.38 -15.90
CA LEU A 47 -21.42 15.57 -17.35
C LEU A 47 -22.74 15.34 -18.11
N THR A 48 -23.68 14.55 -17.58
CA THR A 48 -25.00 14.35 -18.19
C THR A 48 -25.81 15.64 -18.29
N TYR A 49 -25.50 16.63 -17.45
CA TYR A 49 -26.14 17.93 -17.44
C TYR A 49 -25.44 18.97 -18.33
N LEU A 50 -24.30 18.64 -18.92
CA LEU A 50 -23.68 19.53 -19.91
C LEU A 50 -24.47 19.50 -21.23
N PRO A 51 -24.57 20.64 -21.93
CA PRO A 51 -25.10 20.65 -23.28
C PRO A 51 -24.22 19.77 -24.17
N ARG A 52 -24.75 18.65 -24.68
CA ARG A 52 -24.10 17.96 -25.79
C ARG A 52 -24.12 18.92 -26.97
N THR A 53 -22.95 19.39 -27.40
CA THR A 53 -22.81 20.23 -28.60
C THR A 53 -23.46 19.51 -29.78
N ALA A 54 -24.66 19.94 -30.12
CA ALA A 54 -25.39 19.42 -31.23
C ALA A 54 -24.72 19.93 -32.51
N LYS A 55 -24.28 18.98 -33.35
CA LYS A 55 -24.22 19.16 -34.79
C LYS A 55 -25.61 19.45 -35.41
N ASP A 56 -26.67 19.55 -34.59
CA ASP A 56 -28.02 19.88 -35.00
C ASP A 56 -28.42 21.29 -34.55
N ASN A 57 -28.77 22.10 -35.54
CA ASN A 57 -29.28 23.48 -35.48
C ASN A 57 -30.63 23.65 -34.72
N ARG A 58 -30.92 22.83 -33.70
CA ARG A 58 -32.11 22.98 -32.85
C ARG A 58 -31.71 23.60 -31.52
N MET A 59 -31.61 24.91 -31.56
CA MET A 59 -31.12 25.81 -30.51
C MET A 59 -31.98 25.87 -29.22
N HIS A 60 -32.86 24.91 -28.92
CA HIS A 60 -33.76 24.98 -27.74
C HIS A 60 -34.04 23.68 -26.97
N GLN A 61 -33.40 22.54 -27.27
CA GLN A 61 -33.59 21.32 -26.48
C GLN A 61 -32.45 21.13 -25.45
N TRP A 62 -32.27 22.12 -24.58
CA TRP A 62 -30.97 22.38 -23.92
C TRP A 62 -30.77 21.71 -22.57
N MET A 63 -31.82 21.15 -22.00
CA MET A 63 -31.84 20.33 -20.78
C MET A 63 -33.25 19.73 -20.78
N ASN A 64 -33.42 18.44 -20.47
CA ASN A 64 -34.78 17.91 -20.33
C ASN A 64 -35.29 18.38 -18.95
N PRO A 65 -36.24 19.34 -18.88
CA PRO A 65 -36.67 19.91 -17.61
C PRO A 65 -37.36 18.88 -16.69
N VAL A 66 -37.71 17.70 -17.21
CA VAL A 66 -38.28 16.59 -16.44
C VAL A 66 -37.19 15.82 -15.68
N THR A 67 -35.95 15.78 -16.19
CA THR A 67 -34.85 14.99 -15.60
C THR A 67 -33.71 15.84 -15.05
N THR A 68 -33.60 17.11 -15.46
CA THR A 68 -32.60 18.04 -14.97
C THR A 68 -33.06 18.67 -13.64
N PRO A 69 -32.28 18.60 -12.56
CA PRO A 69 -32.61 19.25 -11.29
C PRO A 69 -32.84 20.76 -11.48
N THR A 70 -33.88 21.32 -10.84
CA THR A 70 -34.27 22.73 -10.98
C THR A 70 -33.12 23.70 -10.72
N ILE A 71 -32.26 23.39 -9.74
CA ILE A 71 -31.08 24.21 -9.42
C ILE A 71 -30.09 24.34 -10.58
N VAL A 72 -30.00 23.35 -11.46
CA VAL A 72 -29.14 23.42 -12.65
C VAL A 72 -29.76 24.32 -13.71
N LEU A 73 -31.09 24.33 -13.83
CA LEU A 73 -31.82 25.23 -14.73
C LEU A 73 -31.71 26.69 -14.27
N ASP A 74 -31.81 26.93 -12.97
CA ASP A 74 -31.75 28.28 -12.37
C ASP A 74 -30.34 28.87 -12.38
N PHE A 75 -29.30 28.02 -12.40
CA PHE A 75 -27.89 28.41 -12.33
C PHE A 75 -27.04 27.68 -13.37
N PRO A 76 -27.05 28.10 -14.65
CA PRO A 76 -26.35 27.39 -15.73
C PRO A 76 -24.83 27.31 -15.56
N ASP A 77 -24.22 28.26 -14.84
CA ASP A 77 -22.79 28.24 -14.50
C ASP A 77 -22.41 27.19 -13.43
N LEU A 78 -23.39 26.58 -12.76
CA LEU A 78 -23.17 25.65 -11.67
C LEU A 78 -22.44 24.38 -12.14
N VAL A 79 -22.83 23.83 -13.29
CA VAL A 79 -22.27 22.58 -13.83
C VAL A 79 -20.80 22.75 -14.20
N PRO A 80 -20.37 23.76 -14.99
CA PRO A 80 -18.95 24.02 -15.22
C PRO A 80 -18.13 24.23 -13.94
N ARG A 81 -18.67 24.95 -12.96
CA ARG A 81 -17.99 25.17 -11.67
C ARG A 81 -17.83 23.88 -10.87
N LEU A 82 -18.86 23.02 -10.86
CA LEU A 82 -18.83 21.74 -10.18
C LEU A 82 -17.82 20.78 -10.84
N LEU A 83 -17.81 20.70 -12.17
CA LEU A 83 -16.82 19.93 -12.93
C LEU A 83 -15.39 20.42 -12.65
N GLY A 84 -15.20 21.75 -12.54
CA GLY A 84 -13.92 22.33 -12.16
C GLY A 84 -13.46 21.89 -10.76
N LYS A 85 -14.38 21.87 -9.77
CA LYS A 85 -14.09 21.38 -8.41
C LYS A 85 -13.77 19.89 -8.39
N GLN A 86 -14.54 19.07 -9.10
CA GLN A 86 -14.33 17.62 -9.22
C GLN A 86 -12.99 17.32 -9.90
N THR A 87 -12.62 18.05 -10.95
CA THR A 87 -11.30 17.93 -11.61
C THR A 87 -10.16 18.16 -10.62
N ARG A 88 -10.19 19.28 -9.89
CA ARG A 88 -9.17 19.57 -8.88
C ARG A 88 -9.15 18.58 -7.72
N ALA A 89 -10.28 17.96 -7.41
CA ALA A 89 -10.35 16.92 -6.38
C ALA A 89 -9.70 15.61 -6.87
N LEU A 90 -9.96 15.21 -8.12
CA LEU A 90 -9.29 14.07 -8.76
C LEU A 90 -7.78 14.27 -8.80
N GLU A 91 -7.31 15.41 -9.29
CA GLU A 91 -5.88 15.75 -9.35
C GLU A 91 -5.20 15.59 -7.99
N ARG A 92 -5.81 16.15 -6.92
CA ARG A 92 -5.29 16.02 -5.55
C ARG A 92 -5.27 14.57 -5.05
N SER A 93 -6.32 13.80 -5.30
CA SER A 93 -6.34 12.39 -4.88
C SER A 93 -5.27 11.56 -5.61
N LEU A 94 -4.97 11.89 -6.86
CA LEU A 94 -3.90 11.23 -7.63
C LEU A 94 -2.51 11.63 -7.15
N GLU A 95 -2.30 12.92 -6.86
CA GLU A 95 -1.07 13.39 -6.20
C GLU A 95 -0.85 12.66 -4.88
N ASN A 96 -1.91 12.46 -4.08
CA ASN A 96 -1.81 11.70 -2.84
C ASN A 96 -1.41 10.23 -3.08
N ILE A 97 -1.96 9.58 -4.11
CA ILE A 97 -1.55 8.21 -4.48
C ILE A 97 -0.06 8.17 -4.90
N GLN A 98 0.41 9.17 -5.65
CA GLN A 98 1.84 9.28 -6.01
C GLN A 98 2.72 9.53 -4.78
N VAL A 99 2.24 10.29 -3.79
CA VAL A 99 2.95 10.47 -2.51
C VAL A 99 3.06 9.14 -1.78
N GLU A 100 1.97 8.37 -1.66
CA GLU A 100 2.02 7.05 -1.04
C GLU A 100 2.96 6.08 -1.79
N LEU A 101 3.03 6.15 -3.13
CA LEU A 101 4.02 5.39 -3.91
C LEU A 101 5.46 5.66 -3.45
N ARG A 102 5.82 6.94 -3.24
CA ARG A 102 7.16 7.29 -2.72
C ARG A 102 7.40 6.78 -1.31
N GLU A 103 6.37 6.68 -0.48
CA GLU A 103 6.50 6.06 0.85
C GLU A 103 6.75 4.54 0.73
N PHE A 104 6.07 3.85 -0.19
CA PHE A 104 6.36 2.44 -0.49
C PHE A 104 7.81 2.24 -0.95
N GLU A 105 8.32 3.12 -1.82
CA GLU A 105 9.73 3.10 -2.25
C GLU A 105 10.70 3.20 -1.07
N ARG A 106 10.42 4.09 -0.10
CA ARG A 106 11.25 4.24 1.11
C ARG A 106 11.19 3.00 2.00
N VAL A 107 10.02 2.38 2.16
CA VAL A 107 9.88 1.15 2.95
C VAL A 107 10.66 0.01 2.30
N ALA A 108 10.51 -0.19 0.98
CA ALA A 108 11.24 -1.20 0.24
C ALA A 108 12.76 -0.99 0.31
N ALA A 109 13.24 0.26 0.17
CA ALA A 109 14.65 0.58 0.34
C ALA A 109 15.16 0.28 1.76
N SER A 110 14.32 0.49 2.77
CA SER A 110 14.63 0.18 4.17
C SER A 110 14.66 -1.33 4.44
N LEU A 111 13.79 -2.11 3.78
CA LEU A 111 13.83 -3.57 3.81
C LEU A 111 15.12 -4.10 3.16
N GLU A 112 15.53 -3.55 2.03
CA GLU A 112 16.81 -3.91 1.39
C GLU A 112 18.03 -3.50 2.23
N ALA A 113 17.96 -2.40 2.98
CA ALA A 113 18.98 -2.05 3.96
C ALA A 113 19.02 -3.06 5.12
N LEU A 114 17.87 -3.45 5.66
CA LEU A 114 17.78 -4.45 6.72
C LEU A 114 18.30 -5.82 6.25
N ARG A 115 18.02 -6.21 5.01
CA ARG A 115 18.55 -7.41 4.37
C ARG A 115 20.07 -7.40 4.32
N ARG A 116 20.67 -6.29 3.89
CA ARG A 116 22.13 -6.12 3.91
C ARG A 116 22.68 -6.20 5.34
N ASP A 117 22.06 -5.50 6.29
CA ASP A 117 22.45 -5.53 7.71
C ASP A 117 22.46 -6.97 8.26
N ALA A 118 21.43 -7.76 7.93
CA ALA A 118 21.33 -9.16 8.33
C ALA A 118 22.44 -10.00 7.70
N LEU A 119 22.71 -9.85 6.39
CA LEU A 119 23.79 -10.58 5.72
C LEU A 119 25.19 -10.22 6.26
N TYR A 120 25.45 -8.94 6.56
CA TYR A 120 26.72 -8.52 7.17
C TYR A 120 26.92 -9.12 8.57
N GLN A 121 25.86 -9.20 9.36
CA GLN A 121 25.95 -9.84 10.67
C GLN A 121 26.12 -11.36 10.56
N LEU A 122 25.56 -11.99 9.52
CA LEU A 122 25.76 -13.43 9.26
C LEU A 122 27.22 -13.76 8.97
N THR A 123 27.87 -12.99 8.08
CA THR A 123 29.28 -13.19 7.74
C THR A 123 30.24 -12.86 8.89
N GLY A 124 29.85 -11.97 9.80
CA GLY A 124 30.57 -11.72 11.05
C GLY A 124 30.36 -12.81 12.11
N ALA A 125 29.20 -13.47 12.13
CA ALA A 125 28.80 -14.44 13.15
C ALA A 125 29.43 -15.83 13.01
N ASP A 126 30.06 -16.16 11.87
CA ASP A 126 30.79 -17.42 11.65
C ASP A 126 32.00 -17.61 12.60
N SER A 127 32.32 -16.60 13.41
CA SER A 127 33.40 -16.63 14.41
C SER A 127 32.93 -16.91 15.86
N ILE A 128 31.63 -17.07 16.10
CA ILE A 128 31.08 -17.27 17.46
C ILE A 128 30.75 -18.76 17.69
N PRO A 129 31.30 -19.41 18.74
CA PRO A 129 31.01 -20.81 19.05
C PRO A 129 29.53 -20.98 19.44
N LYS A 130 28.76 -21.68 18.59
CA LYS A 130 27.34 -21.97 18.80
C LYS A 130 27.16 -23.03 19.90
N LYS A 131 26.45 -22.70 20.97
CA LYS A 131 25.80 -23.72 21.81
C LYS A 131 24.51 -24.16 21.10
N PRO A 132 24.30 -25.46 20.82
CA PRO A 132 23.07 -25.90 20.19
C PRO A 132 21.91 -25.77 21.19
N SER A 133 21.10 -24.71 21.07
CA SER A 133 19.79 -24.67 21.70
C SER A 133 18.78 -25.36 20.79
N PHE A 134 18.44 -26.62 21.08
CA PHE A 134 17.42 -27.38 20.36
C PHE A 134 16.00 -27.05 20.86
N HIS A 135 15.64 -25.76 20.94
CA HIS A 135 14.25 -25.40 21.25
C HIS A 135 13.46 -25.12 19.97
N PRO A 136 12.26 -25.69 19.76
CA PRO A 136 11.45 -25.44 18.55
C PRO A 136 11.12 -23.96 18.29
N ALA A 137 11.18 -23.13 19.33
CA ALA A 137 10.94 -21.70 19.27
C ALA A 137 12.22 -20.84 19.12
N SER A 138 13.42 -21.44 19.19
CA SER A 138 14.64 -20.69 18.90
C SER A 138 14.69 -20.37 17.42
N ILE A 139 14.94 -19.10 17.09
CA ILE A 139 15.14 -18.66 15.72
C ILE A 139 16.64 -18.43 15.57
N SER A 140 17.27 -19.16 14.66
CA SER A 140 18.70 -18.97 14.40
C SER A 140 18.94 -17.68 13.61
N PHE A 141 20.16 -17.14 13.68
CA PHE A 141 20.53 -15.97 12.88
C PHE A 141 20.37 -16.23 11.37
N VAL A 142 20.75 -17.43 10.91
CA VAL A 142 20.63 -17.85 9.50
C VAL A 142 19.16 -17.83 9.06
N GLU A 143 18.28 -18.38 9.89
CA GLU A 143 16.84 -18.42 9.63
C GLU A 143 16.24 -17.00 9.57
N ALA A 144 16.58 -16.15 10.54
CA ALA A 144 16.12 -14.75 10.55
C ALA A 144 16.59 -13.97 9.31
N ALA A 145 17.86 -14.14 8.91
CA ALA A 145 18.39 -13.53 7.70
C ALA A 145 17.67 -14.02 6.43
N SER A 146 17.40 -15.32 6.34
CA SER A 146 16.64 -15.90 5.22
C SER A 146 15.22 -15.34 5.13
N TRP A 147 14.54 -15.16 6.26
CA TRP A 147 13.20 -14.55 6.27
C TRP A 147 13.21 -13.10 5.85
N ILE A 148 14.20 -12.33 6.30
CA ILE A 148 14.35 -10.93 5.90
C ILE A 148 14.62 -10.83 4.39
N ASP A 149 15.45 -11.71 3.84
CA ASP A 149 15.71 -11.78 2.39
C ASP A 149 14.45 -12.10 1.59
N GLU A 150 13.69 -13.12 2.02
CA GLU A 150 12.43 -13.53 1.39
C GLU A 150 11.41 -12.37 1.40
N VAL A 151 11.18 -11.75 2.55
CA VAL A 151 10.20 -10.65 2.71
C VAL A 151 10.66 -9.41 1.92
N SER A 152 11.94 -9.04 1.98
CA SER A 152 12.45 -7.90 1.20
C SER A 152 12.21 -8.08 -0.31
N LEU A 153 12.44 -9.30 -0.82
CA LEU A 153 12.22 -9.61 -2.23
C LEU A 153 10.74 -9.51 -2.63
N GLN A 154 9.83 -10.01 -1.80
CA GLN A 154 8.38 -9.94 -2.02
C GLN A 154 7.91 -8.48 -2.12
N TYR A 155 8.32 -7.64 -1.16
CA TYR A 155 7.94 -6.23 -1.09
C TYR A 155 8.51 -5.42 -2.24
N ARG A 156 9.73 -5.75 -2.69
CA ARG A 156 10.32 -5.13 -3.89
C ARG A 156 9.54 -5.49 -5.16
N ARG A 157 9.11 -6.74 -5.31
CA ARG A 157 8.27 -7.17 -6.44
C ARG A 157 6.91 -6.48 -6.42
N GLU A 158 6.29 -6.40 -5.23
CA GLU A 158 5.03 -5.69 -5.06
C GLU A 158 5.17 -4.21 -5.41
N LEU A 159 6.26 -3.54 -4.99
CA LEU A 159 6.54 -2.16 -5.36
C LEU A 159 6.59 -1.98 -6.89
N THR A 160 7.31 -2.84 -7.60
CA THR A 160 7.37 -2.79 -9.07
C THR A 160 5.98 -2.94 -9.68
N ALA A 161 5.19 -3.90 -9.21
CA ALA A 161 3.81 -4.09 -9.69
C ALA A 161 2.95 -2.82 -9.45
N LYS A 162 3.10 -2.17 -8.30
CA LYS A 162 2.41 -0.90 -8.00
C LYS A 162 2.87 0.25 -8.90
N GLN A 163 4.17 0.36 -9.16
CA GLN A 163 4.71 1.36 -10.11
C GLN A 163 4.13 1.16 -11.52
N ASP A 164 4.09 -0.09 -12.00
CA ASP A 164 3.54 -0.43 -13.31
C ASP A 164 2.04 -0.12 -13.40
N MET A 165 1.27 -0.41 -12.35
CA MET A 165 -0.16 -0.08 -12.28
C MET A 165 -0.38 1.43 -12.44
N LEU A 166 0.37 2.26 -11.71
CA LEU A 166 0.24 3.71 -11.81
C LEU A 166 0.74 4.28 -13.14
N ALA A 167 1.79 3.72 -13.72
CA ALA A 167 2.26 4.11 -15.05
C ALA A 167 1.20 3.84 -16.14
N SER A 168 0.38 2.80 -15.95
CA SER A 168 -0.74 2.48 -16.85
C SER A 168 -2.02 3.29 -16.62
N LEU A 169 -2.08 4.07 -15.53
CA LEU A 169 -3.26 4.84 -15.16
C LEU A 169 -3.38 6.09 -16.06
N ASN A 170 -4.22 6.01 -17.08
CA ASN A 170 -4.47 7.11 -18.01
C ASN A 170 -5.89 7.69 -17.82
N LEU A 171 -6.02 8.71 -16.99
CA LEU A 171 -7.31 9.33 -16.64
C LEU A 171 -8.01 10.04 -17.81
N GLY A 172 -7.30 10.25 -18.92
CA GLY A 172 -7.88 10.78 -20.16
C GLY A 172 -8.50 9.70 -21.05
N SER A 173 -8.32 8.42 -20.72
CA SER A 173 -8.91 7.31 -21.46
C SER A 173 -10.25 6.92 -20.84
N GLU A 174 -11.31 6.92 -21.64
CA GLU A 174 -12.64 6.40 -21.24
C GLU A 174 -12.61 4.92 -20.81
N THR A 175 -11.50 4.22 -21.06
CA THR A 175 -11.33 2.80 -20.76
C THR A 175 -10.60 2.50 -19.45
N THR A 176 -10.07 3.51 -18.74
CA THR A 176 -9.32 3.25 -17.51
C THR A 176 -10.28 2.96 -16.35
N ASN A 177 -10.44 1.67 -16.05
CA ASN A 177 -11.23 1.20 -14.92
C ASN A 177 -10.46 1.37 -13.61
N ILE A 178 -10.69 2.51 -12.93
CA ILE A 178 -10.02 2.83 -11.66
C ILE A 178 -10.38 1.83 -10.57
N GLN A 179 -11.59 1.27 -10.59
CA GLN A 179 -11.98 0.25 -9.63
C GLN A 179 -11.16 -1.04 -9.81
N GLU A 180 -10.90 -1.45 -11.05
CA GLU A 180 -10.05 -2.60 -11.32
C GLU A 180 -8.61 -2.37 -10.85
N ILE A 181 -8.04 -1.19 -11.10
CA ILE A 181 -6.70 -0.83 -10.62
C ILE A 181 -6.67 -0.84 -9.09
N ARG A 182 -7.68 -0.27 -8.45
CA ARG A 182 -7.84 -0.26 -6.99
C ARG A 182 -7.88 -1.68 -6.43
N ASP A 183 -8.69 -2.56 -7.02
CA ASP A 183 -8.85 -3.92 -6.53
C ASP A 183 -7.54 -4.70 -6.68
N ARG A 184 -6.87 -4.58 -7.85
CA ARG A 184 -5.53 -5.16 -8.07
C ARG A 184 -4.49 -4.60 -7.09
N TRP A 185 -4.52 -3.30 -6.83
CA TRP A 185 -3.65 -2.65 -5.86
C TRP A 185 -3.85 -3.21 -4.44
N GLY A 186 -5.11 -3.50 -4.09
CA GLY A 186 -5.53 -4.07 -2.81
C GLY A 186 -5.08 -5.51 -2.55
N LEU A 187 -4.94 -6.33 -3.60
CA LEU A 187 -4.66 -7.76 -3.46
C LEU A 187 -3.27 -8.08 -2.91
N GLN A 188 -2.30 -7.19 -3.06
CA GLN A 188 -0.90 -7.41 -2.64
C GLN A 188 -0.34 -8.77 -3.09
N SER A 189 -0.57 -9.12 -4.36
CA SER A 189 -0.39 -10.50 -4.87
C SER A 189 1.02 -11.09 -4.72
N TRP A 190 2.03 -10.25 -4.49
CA TRP A 190 3.42 -10.70 -4.30
C TRP A 190 3.82 -10.89 -2.84
N ILE A 191 2.97 -10.49 -1.88
CA ILE A 191 3.25 -10.56 -0.45
C ILE A 191 2.66 -11.85 0.14
N ASN A 192 3.49 -12.61 0.85
CA ASN A 192 3.06 -13.80 1.58
C ASN A 192 2.70 -13.44 3.04
N LEU A 193 1.44 -13.08 3.27
CA LEU A 193 0.91 -12.73 4.59
C LEU A 193 0.99 -13.88 5.60
N GLN A 194 0.96 -15.13 5.14
CA GLN A 194 1.13 -16.30 6.01
C GLN A 194 2.54 -16.33 6.59
N ARG A 195 3.57 -16.06 5.77
CA ARG A 195 4.96 -15.98 6.24
C ARG A 195 5.14 -14.86 7.26
N GLU A 196 4.54 -13.69 7.03
CA GLU A 196 4.60 -12.58 8.00
C GLU A 196 3.98 -12.95 9.35
N THR A 197 2.84 -13.65 9.31
CA THR A 197 2.15 -14.12 10.51
C THR A 197 3.03 -15.11 11.29
N GLU A 198 3.64 -16.06 10.58
CA GLU A 198 4.59 -17.00 11.17
C GLU A 198 5.77 -16.29 11.86
N ILE A 199 6.39 -15.31 11.18
CA ILE A 199 7.50 -14.53 11.74
C ILE A 199 7.06 -13.79 13.00
N ARG A 200 5.90 -13.10 12.96
CA ARG A 200 5.36 -12.38 14.12
C ARG A 200 5.14 -13.32 15.30
N ASP A 201 4.54 -14.48 15.07
CA ASP A 201 4.19 -15.41 16.14
C ASP A 201 5.41 -16.10 16.72
N ARG A 202 6.38 -16.51 15.88
CA ARG A 202 7.65 -17.05 16.38
C ARG A 202 8.47 -16.00 17.14
N LEU A 203 8.47 -14.73 16.70
CA LEU A 203 9.12 -13.66 17.46
C LEU A 203 8.45 -13.42 18.81
N LYS A 204 7.11 -13.42 18.87
CA LYS A 204 6.38 -13.30 20.14
C LYS A 204 6.73 -14.45 21.09
N LEU A 205 6.77 -15.68 20.59
CA LEU A 205 7.16 -16.86 21.38
C LEU A 205 8.59 -16.72 21.91
N LEU A 206 9.55 -16.35 21.05
CA LEU A 206 10.93 -16.13 21.43
C LEU A 206 11.05 -15.07 22.55
N LYS A 207 10.33 -13.96 22.43
CA LYS A 207 10.29 -12.90 23.46
C LYS A 207 9.66 -13.36 24.77
N SER A 208 8.59 -14.17 24.71
CA SER A 208 7.89 -14.66 25.90
C SER A 208 8.75 -15.63 26.72
N MET A 209 9.59 -16.42 26.04
CA MET A 209 10.52 -17.34 26.69
C MET A 209 11.66 -16.60 27.40
N GLU A 210 12.12 -15.48 26.87
CA GLU A 210 13.10 -14.62 27.55
C GLU A 210 12.49 -13.89 28.76
N GLY A 211 11.16 -13.70 28.80
CA GLY A 211 10.43 -13.04 29.88
C GLY A 211 9.90 -13.95 31.00
N GLY A 212 10.12 -15.26 30.93
CA GLY A 212 9.63 -16.23 31.92
C GLY A 212 10.25 -16.05 33.32
N PRO A 213 9.53 -16.40 34.40
CA PRO A 213 9.94 -16.09 35.77
C PRO A 213 11.30 -16.73 36.07
N ARG A 214 12.25 -15.91 36.54
CA ARG A 214 13.42 -16.41 37.28
C ARG A 214 12.87 -17.16 38.48
N SER A 215 12.88 -18.49 38.45
CA SER A 215 12.56 -19.29 39.63
C SER A 215 13.38 -18.78 40.81
N PRO A 216 12.76 -18.28 41.88
CA PRO A 216 13.48 -18.08 43.12
C PRO A 216 13.87 -19.47 43.63
N LEU A 217 15.16 -19.59 43.94
CA LEU A 217 15.77 -20.74 44.61
C LEU A 217 14.97 -21.17 45.85
#